data_AF-A0A1I6VBF4-F1
#
_entry.id   AF-A0A1I6VBF4-F1
#
_cell.length_a   1.000
_cell.length_b   1.000
_cell.length_c   1.000
_cell.angle_alpha   90.00
_cell.angle_beta   90.00
_cell.angle_gamma   90.00
#
_symmetry.space_group_name_H-M   'P 1'
#
loop_
_entity.id
_entity.type
_entity.pdbx_description
1 polymer ?
#
loop_
_entity_poly.entity_id
_entity_poly.type
_entity_poly.pdbx_seq_one_letter_code
_entity_poly.pdbx_strand_id
1 'polypeptide(L)'
;MTVSAINPPQMRGINTVLMSDGREVHLDDITTAAEGQTILDDLDAAIINIELQVDAARDGASPNDPEWRRRAETALKRKRRIRPRMQQRIGELRKAERLAQVQAAAKAVPGDVQRKAFVIAAADMLDDELVTEIWARAREIRPAAFAEGSA
;
A
#
# COMPACT_ATOMS: atom_id res chain seq x y z
N MET A 1 -3.23 40.02 -2.69
CA MET A 1 -2.41 39.63 -1.53
C MET A 1 -2.82 38.22 -1.13
N THR A 2 -2.08 37.22 -1.59
CA THR A 2 -2.34 35.79 -1.32
C THR A 2 -1.65 35.40 -0.01
N VAL A 3 -2.44 34.93 0.95
CA VAL A 3 -1.97 34.44 2.24
C VAL A 3 -1.26 33.12 2.01
N SER A 4 0.07 33.12 2.09
CA SER A 4 0.86 31.88 2.12
C SER A 4 0.46 31.05 3.34
N ALA A 5 -0.02 29.84 3.08
CA ALA A 5 -0.21 28.83 4.12
C ALA A 5 1.14 28.57 4.80
N ILE A 6 1.23 28.91 6.09
CA ILE A 6 2.38 28.58 6.93
C ILE A 6 2.31 27.07 7.14
N ASN A 7 3.09 26.33 6.36
CA ASN A 7 3.32 24.91 6.58
C ASN A 7 3.96 24.78 7.97
N PRO A 8 3.37 24.03 8.92
CA PRO A 8 3.96 23.87 10.24
C PRO A 8 5.36 23.26 10.08
N PRO A 9 6.33 23.62 10.93
CA PRO A 9 7.66 23.05 10.86
C PRO A 9 7.54 21.53 11.00
N GLN A 10 7.73 20.81 9.90
CA GLN A 10 7.85 19.35 9.91
C GLN A 10 8.98 19.05 10.89
N MET A 11 8.66 18.39 12.00
CA MET A 11 9.65 18.00 12.99
C MET A 11 10.63 17.02 12.32
N ARG A 12 11.72 17.57 11.79
CA ARG A 12 12.83 16.82 11.18
C ARG A 12 13.30 15.77 12.17
N GLY A 13 13.10 14.50 11.81
CA GLY A 13 13.63 13.35 12.55
C GLY A 13 12.62 12.40 13.19
N ILE A 14 11.31 12.68 13.17
CA ILE A 14 10.29 11.71 13.64
C ILE A 14 9.54 11.04 12.48
N ASN A 15 9.41 11.74 11.34
CA ASN A 15 8.75 11.23 10.14
C ASN A 15 9.73 10.77 9.06
N THR A 16 11.02 10.71 9.36
CA THR A 16 12.06 10.33 8.39
C THR A 16 12.82 9.11 8.91
N VAL A 17 12.97 8.10 8.06
CA VAL A 17 13.77 6.90 8.33
C VAL A 17 15.09 7.03 7.59
N LEU A 18 16.20 6.96 8.32
CA LEU A 18 17.53 6.82 7.73
C LEU A 18 17.81 5.33 7.51
N MET A 19 17.95 4.97 6.24
CA MET A 19 18.25 3.62 5.74
C MET A 19 19.74 3.29 5.93
N SER A 20 20.08 2.01 5.83
CA SER A 20 21.46 1.51 5.95
C SER A 20 22.37 1.99 4.82
N ASP A 21 21.80 2.26 3.65
CA ASP A 21 22.48 2.82 2.47
C ASP A 21 22.67 4.35 2.54
N GLY A 22 22.26 4.99 3.64
CA GLY A 22 22.36 6.43 3.84
C GLY A 22 21.22 7.24 3.24
N ARG A 23 20.23 6.62 2.60
CA ARG A 23 19.03 7.33 2.11
C ARG A 23 18.10 7.70 3.26
N GLU A 24 17.48 8.87 3.12
CA GLU A 24 16.40 9.32 3.99
C GLU A 24 15.06 9.12 3.30
N VAL A 25 14.15 8.37 3.94
CA VAL A 25 12.79 8.12 3.44
C VAL A 25 11.80 8.80 4.37
N HIS A 26 10.95 9.68 3.84
CA HIS A 26 9.85 10.24 4.62
C HIS A 26 8.71 9.21 4.69
N LEU A 27 8.08 9.05 5.85
CA LEU A 27 6.98 8.09 6.05
C LEU A 27 5.80 8.36 5.10
N ASP A 28 5.59 9.61 4.72
CA ASP A 28 4.51 10.03 3.81
C ASP A 28 4.78 9.65 2.35
N ASP A 29 6.06 9.47 1.97
CA ASP A 29 6.46 9.07 0.62
C ASP A 29 6.25 7.57 0.37
N ILE A 30 5.95 6.79 1.42
CA ILE A 30 5.67 5.37 1.33
C ILE A 30 4.27 5.19 0.77
N THR A 31 4.20 4.59 -0.42
CA THR A 31 2.98 4.50 -1.23
C THR A 31 2.31 3.13 -1.14
N THR A 32 3.05 2.08 -0.76
CA THR A 32 2.52 0.71 -0.69
C THR A 32 2.82 0.06 0.66
N ALA A 33 1.94 -0.86 1.09
CA ALA A 33 2.16 -1.60 2.31
C ALA A 33 3.39 -2.53 2.23
N ALA A 34 3.70 -3.04 1.04
CA ALA A 34 4.87 -3.88 0.79
C ALA A 34 6.17 -3.10 0.97
N GLU A 35 6.26 -1.91 0.36
CA GLU A 35 7.39 -0.99 0.54
C GLU A 35 7.60 -0.62 2.01
N GLY A 36 6.52 -0.25 2.70
CA GLY A 36 6.57 0.07 4.14
C GLY A 36 7.06 -1.12 4.98
N GLN A 37 6.66 -2.34 4.63
CA GLN A 37 7.12 -3.55 5.33
C GLN A 37 8.63 -3.78 5.13
N THR A 38 9.15 -3.63 3.91
CA THR A 38 10.60 -3.74 3.65
C THR A 38 11.40 -2.74 4.51
N ILE A 39 10.93 -1.48 4.59
CA ILE A 39 11.61 -0.46 5.40
C ILE A 39 11.52 -0.80 6.90
N LEU A 40 10.39 -1.37 7.35
CA LEU A 40 10.23 -1.81 8.73
C LEU A 40 11.19 -2.95 9.08
N ASP A 41 11.38 -3.91 8.17
CA ASP A 41 12.28 -5.05 8.36
C ASP A 41 13.74 -4.57 8.45
N ASP A 42 14.16 -3.65 7.58
CA ASP A 42 15.48 -3.02 7.64
C ASP A 42 15.68 -2.21 8.93
N LEU A 43 14.64 -1.51 9.39
CA LEU A 43 14.66 -0.77 10.65
C LEU A 43 14.86 -1.72 11.83
N ASP A 44 14.15 -2.85 11.85
CA ASP A 44 14.23 -3.85 12.91
C ASP A 44 15.61 -4.55 12.91
N ALA A 45 16.16 -4.89 11.74
CA ALA A 45 17.52 -5.40 11.62
C ALA A 45 18.56 -4.41 12.14
N ALA A 46 18.41 -3.12 11.84
CA ALA A 46 19.30 -2.08 12.35
C ALA A 46 19.19 -1.89 13.88
N ILE A 47 17.99 -2.03 14.45
CA ILE A 47 17.79 -2.00 15.91
C ILE A 47 18.57 -3.15 16.57
N ILE A 48 18.38 -4.38 16.07
CA ILE A 48 19.05 -5.58 16.60
C ILE A 48 20.58 -5.43 16.53
N ASN A 49 21.10 -4.95 15.40
CA ASN A 49 22.54 -4.75 15.23
C ASN A 49 23.12 -3.72 16.23
N ILE A 50 22.41 -2.62 16.49
CA ILE A 50 22.86 -1.62 17.47
C ILE A 50 22.80 -2.20 18.89
N GLU A 51 21.75 -2.96 19.23
CA GLU A 51 21.62 -3.61 20.53
C GLU A 51 22.77 -4.59 20.77
N LEU A 52 23.07 -5.47 19.81
CA LEU A 52 24.20 -6.40 19.88
C LEU A 52 25.55 -5.69 20.07
N GLN A 53 25.79 -4.57 19.37
CA GLN A 53 27.01 -3.80 19.53
C GLN A 53 27.10 -3.14 20.92
N VAL A 54 25.99 -2.60 21.42
CA VAL A 54 25.94 -1.97 22.76
C VAL A 54 26.19 -3.01 23.86
N ASP A 55 25.60 -4.20 23.73
CA ASP A 55 25.80 -5.30 24.68
C ASP A 55 27.25 -5.81 24.65
N ALA A 56 27.82 -6.05 23.47
CA ALA A 56 29.23 -6.44 23.33
C ALA A 56 30.21 -5.39 23.92
N ALA A 57 29.90 -4.10 23.77
CA ALA A 57 30.68 -3.03 24.36
C ALA A 57 30.54 -2.93 25.88
N ARG A 58 29.44 -3.45 26.46
CA ARG A 58 29.23 -3.51 27.91
C ARG A 58 30.05 -4.65 28.54
N ASP A 59 30.19 -5.76 27.82
CA ASP A 59 30.96 -6.93 28.26
C ASP A 59 32.48 -6.77 28.09
N GLY A 60 32.94 -5.58 27.68
CA GLY A 60 34.36 -5.24 27.56
C GLY A 60 35.02 -5.71 26.25
N ALA A 61 34.24 -6.17 25.28
CA ALA A 61 34.75 -6.68 23.99
C ALA A 61 35.08 -5.58 22.96
N SER A 62 34.72 -4.31 23.23
CA SER A 62 34.90 -3.17 22.33
C SER A 62 35.53 -1.96 23.04
N PRO A 63 36.31 -1.10 22.35
CA PRO A 63 36.83 0.13 22.93
C PRO A 63 35.67 0.97 23.49
N ASN A 64 35.75 1.24 24.79
CA ASN A 64 34.69 1.87 25.59
C ASN A 64 34.57 3.37 25.30
N ASP A 65 34.45 3.78 24.04
CA ASP A 65 34.29 5.18 23.63
C ASP A 65 32.92 5.70 24.12
N PRO A 66 32.89 6.61 25.11
CA PRO A 66 31.66 7.15 25.66
C PRO A 66 30.85 7.94 24.62
N GLU A 67 31.51 8.54 23.63
CA GLU A 67 30.86 9.32 22.58
C GLU A 67 30.14 8.40 21.59
N TRP A 68 30.79 7.32 21.15
CA TRP A 68 30.15 6.26 20.37
C TRP A 68 28.92 5.70 21.07
N ARG A 69 29.02 5.36 22.37
CA ARG A 69 27.88 4.79 23.13
C ARG A 69 26.69 5.73 23.16
N ARG A 70 26.91 7.03 23.44
CA ARG A 70 25.83 8.05 23.41
C ARG A 70 25.18 8.16 22.03
N ARG A 71 25.97 8.08 20.95
CA ARG A 71 25.45 8.11 19.57
C ARG A 71 24.63 6.86 19.26
N ALA A 72 25.10 5.68 19.64
CA ALA A 72 24.40 4.40 19.47
C ALA A 72 23.05 4.38 20.22
N GLU A 73 23.04 4.79 21.50
CA GLU A 73 21.81 4.88 22.31
C GLU A 73 20.81 5.89 21.72
N THR A 74 21.30 7.04 21.23
CA THR A 74 20.46 8.05 20.58
C THR A 74 19.84 7.50 19.28
N ALA A 75 20.64 6.81 18.46
CA ALA A 75 20.17 6.16 17.24
C ALA A 75 19.11 5.09 17.55
N LEU A 76 19.37 4.23 18.54
CA LEU A 76 18.44 3.20 19.01
C LEU A 76 17.12 3.81 19.46
N LYS A 77 17.17 4.86 20.28
CA LYS A 77 15.98 5.58 20.76
C LYS A 77 15.18 6.19 19.62
N ARG A 78 15.84 6.75 18.60
CA ARG A 78 15.16 7.29 17.41
C ARG A 78 14.47 6.18 16.61
N LYS A 79 15.19 5.10 16.31
CA LYS A 79 14.66 3.95 15.53
C LYS A 79 13.45 3.30 16.23
N ARG A 80 13.54 3.07 17.55
CA ARG A 80 12.42 2.56 18.36
C ARG A 80 11.18 3.47 18.37
N ARG A 81 11.37 4.79 18.26
CA ARG A 81 10.25 5.77 18.21
C ARG A 81 9.57 5.84 16.86
N ILE A 82 10.29 5.57 15.78
CA ILE A 82 9.77 5.56 14.41
C ILE A 82 8.92 4.31 14.15
N ARG A 83 9.31 3.16 14.73
CA ARG A 83 8.68 1.85 14.50
C ARG A 83 7.15 1.86 14.63
N PRO A 84 6.51 2.41 15.69
CA PRO A 84 5.05 2.40 15.80
C PRO A 84 4.36 3.22 14.71
N ARG A 85 4.96 4.33 14.27
CA ARG A 85 4.42 5.16 13.18
C ARG A 85 4.48 4.45 11.84
N MET A 86 5.59 3.75 11.57
CA MET A 86 5.72 2.91 10.39
C MET A 86 4.64 1.82 10.36
N GLN A 87 4.44 1.12 11.49
CA GLN A 87 3.42 0.09 11.62
C GLN A 87 2.00 0.66 11.40
N GLN A 88 1.71 1.84 11.94
CA GLN A 88 0.44 2.54 11.70
C GLN A 88 0.26 2.84 10.22
N ARG A 89 1.26 3.42 9.56
CA ARG A 89 1.24 3.76 8.13
C ARG A 89 1.00 2.52 7.26
N ILE A 90 1.71 1.42 7.52
CA ILE A 90 1.49 0.14 6.83
C ILE A 90 0.05 -0.33 7.03
N GLY A 91 -0.50 -0.22 8.25
CA GLY A 91 -1.89 -0.58 8.54
C GLY A 91 -2.90 0.23 7.74
N GLU A 92 -2.67 1.54 7.60
CA GLU A 92 -3.50 2.43 6.78
C GLU A 92 -3.41 2.07 5.28
N LEU A 93 -2.21 1.80 4.78
CA LEU A 93 -1.98 1.39 3.39
C LEU A 93 -2.67 0.05 3.08
N ARG A 94 -2.55 -0.96 3.95
CA ARG A 94 -3.25 -2.26 3.78
C ARG A 94 -4.76 -2.10 3.74
N LYS A 95 -5.33 -1.20 4.55
CA LYS A 95 -6.76 -0.91 4.54
C LYS A 95 -7.18 -0.24 3.23
N ALA A 96 -6.40 0.73 2.76
CA ALA A 96 -6.64 1.41 1.50
C ALA A 96 -6.55 0.45 0.30
N GLU A 97 -5.52 -0.39 0.25
CA GLU A 97 -5.32 -1.41 -0.78
C GLU A 97 -6.48 -2.41 -0.81
N ARG A 98 -6.91 -2.91 0.36
CA ARG A 98 -8.05 -3.81 0.46
C ARG A 98 -9.35 -3.15 -0.01
N LEU A 99 -9.58 -1.89 0.37
CA LEU A 99 -10.74 -1.14 -0.08
C LEU A 99 -10.73 -0.95 -1.60
N ALA A 100 -9.57 -0.63 -2.18
CA ALA A 100 -9.40 -0.52 -3.62
C ALA A 100 -9.67 -1.85 -4.35
N GLN A 101 -9.21 -2.97 -3.80
CA GLN A 101 -9.50 -4.31 -4.34
C GLN A 101 -11.00 -4.64 -4.27
N VAL A 102 -11.66 -4.35 -3.15
CA VAL A 102 -13.11 -4.55 -3.01
C VAL A 102 -13.89 -3.68 -3.99
N GLN A 103 -13.50 -2.41 -4.15
CA GLN A 103 -14.12 -1.52 -5.13
C GLN A 103 -13.87 -1.96 -6.57
N ALA A 104 -12.69 -2.48 -6.89
CA ALA A 104 -12.39 -3.04 -8.20
C ALA A 104 -13.24 -4.30 -8.48
N ALA A 105 -13.35 -5.21 -7.51
CA ALA A 105 -14.20 -6.39 -7.60
C ALA A 105 -15.69 -6.03 -7.72
N ALA A 106 -16.15 -5.03 -6.96
CA ALA A 106 -17.50 -4.51 -7.03
C ALA A 106 -17.79 -3.77 -8.35
N LYS A 107 -16.78 -3.20 -9.02
CA LYS A 107 -16.93 -2.67 -10.39
C LYS A 107 -16.96 -3.78 -11.44
N ALA A 108 -16.35 -4.93 -11.16
CA ALA A 108 -16.22 -6.03 -12.13
C ALA A 108 -17.44 -6.98 -12.20
N VAL A 109 -18.27 -7.10 -11.14
CA VAL A 109 -19.16 -8.29 -11.01
C VAL A 109 -20.70 -8.06 -10.85
N PRO A 110 -21.30 -6.90 -10.54
CA PRO A 110 -22.76 -6.83 -10.34
C PRO A 110 -23.60 -6.95 -11.62
N GLY A 111 -23.03 -6.52 -12.75
CA GLY A 111 -23.79 -6.45 -13.99
C GLY A 111 -24.05 -7.81 -14.63
N ASP A 112 -23.21 -8.82 -14.40
CA ASP A 112 -23.27 -10.05 -15.18
C ASP A 112 -24.34 -11.03 -14.67
N VAL A 113 -24.51 -11.14 -13.35
CA VAL A 113 -25.57 -12.01 -12.77
C VAL A 113 -26.97 -11.45 -13.06
N GLN A 114 -27.17 -10.14 -12.87
CA GLN A 114 -28.45 -9.49 -13.18
C GLN A 114 -28.73 -9.49 -14.69
N ARG A 115 -27.72 -9.25 -15.55
CA ARG A 115 -27.89 -9.36 -17.01
C ARG A 115 -28.20 -10.79 -17.44
N LYS A 116 -27.51 -11.80 -16.90
CA LYS A 116 -27.81 -13.21 -17.18
C LYS A 116 -29.23 -13.58 -16.77
N ALA A 117 -29.66 -13.19 -15.57
CA ALA A 117 -31.02 -13.43 -15.12
C ALA A 117 -32.08 -12.76 -16.03
N PHE A 118 -31.82 -11.52 -16.46
CA PHE A 118 -32.68 -10.83 -17.43
C PHE A 118 -32.71 -11.52 -18.80
N VAL A 119 -31.55 -11.92 -19.33
CA VAL A 119 -31.45 -12.60 -20.64
C VAL A 119 -32.18 -13.94 -20.62
N ILE A 120 -32.03 -14.72 -19.54
CA ILE A 120 -32.76 -15.99 -19.36
C ILE A 120 -34.27 -15.74 -19.31
N ALA A 121 -34.73 -14.82 -18.46
CA ALA A 121 -36.15 -14.50 -18.35
C ALA A 121 -36.74 -13.95 -19.67
N ALA A 122 -35.96 -13.17 -20.43
CA ALA A 122 -36.39 -12.69 -21.73
C ALA A 122 -36.47 -13.82 -22.76
N ALA A 123 -35.52 -14.75 -22.79
CA ALA A 123 -35.55 -15.91 -23.68
C ALA A 123 -36.75 -16.83 -23.39
N ASP A 124 -37.18 -16.94 -22.13
CA ASP A 124 -38.36 -17.75 -21.76
C ASP A 124 -39.69 -17.10 -22.17
N MET A 125 -39.72 -15.78 -22.39
CA MET A 125 -40.94 -15.02 -22.68
C MET A 125 -41.10 -14.62 -24.15
N LEU A 126 -40.00 -14.59 -24.91
CA LEU A 126 -39.98 -14.17 -26.30
C LEU A 126 -39.92 -15.39 -27.24
N ASP A 127 -40.43 -15.20 -28.44
CA ASP A 127 -40.30 -16.18 -29.52
C ASP A 127 -38.88 -16.19 -30.10
N ASP A 128 -38.47 -17.35 -30.62
CA ASP A 128 -37.12 -17.59 -31.15
C ASP A 128 -36.72 -16.60 -32.26
N GLU A 129 -37.70 -16.19 -33.08
CA GLU A 129 -37.48 -15.23 -34.17
C GLU A 129 -37.11 -13.85 -33.60
N LEU A 130 -37.84 -13.37 -32.59
CA LEU A 130 -37.59 -12.09 -31.95
C LEU A 130 -36.28 -12.10 -31.13
N VAL A 131 -35.94 -13.20 -30.48
CA VAL A 131 -34.64 -13.37 -29.81
C VAL A 131 -33.49 -13.23 -30.81
N THR A 132 -33.64 -13.82 -32.00
CA THR A 132 -32.65 -13.74 -33.08
C THR A 132 -32.52 -12.32 -33.63
N GLU A 133 -33.64 -11.60 -33.81
CA GLU A 133 -33.63 -10.21 -34.26
C GLU A 133 -32.99 -9.27 -33.22
N ILE A 134 -33.31 -9.45 -31.94
CA ILE A 134 -32.68 -8.70 -30.84
C ILE A 134 -31.17 -8.97 -30.82
N TRP A 135 -30.73 -10.21 -31.06
CA TRP A 135 -29.32 -10.56 -31.13
C TRP A 135 -28.60 -9.87 -32.29
N ALA A 136 -29.20 -9.89 -33.49
CA ALA A 136 -28.68 -9.19 -34.66
C ALA A 136 -28.58 -7.67 -34.40
N ARG A 137 -29.63 -7.09 -33.82
CA ARG A 137 -29.67 -5.66 -33.49
C ARG A 137 -28.64 -5.28 -32.42
N ALA A 138 -28.44 -6.13 -31.41
CA ALA A 138 -27.42 -5.92 -30.40
C ALA A 138 -26.00 -5.90 -30.99
N ARG A 139 -25.74 -6.77 -31.98
CA ARG A 139 -24.47 -6.81 -32.71
C ARG A 139 -24.24 -5.56 -33.56
N GLU A 140 -25.30 -5.00 -34.16
CA GLU A 140 -25.21 -3.72 -34.88
C GLU A 140 -24.90 -2.55 -33.94
N ILE A 141 -25.52 -2.50 -32.76
CA ILE A 141 -25.36 -1.40 -31.81
C ILE A 141 -23.99 -1.46 -31.11
N ARG A 142 -23.49 -2.66 -30.79
CA ARG A 142 -22.20 -2.85 -30.09
C ARG A 142 -21.36 -3.95 -30.72
N PRO A 143 -20.82 -3.77 -31.92
CA PRO A 143 -20.07 -4.80 -32.64
C PRO A 143 -18.82 -5.28 -31.88
N ALA A 144 -18.16 -4.38 -31.13
CA ALA A 144 -16.97 -4.72 -30.33
C ALA A 144 -17.25 -5.76 -29.21
N ALA A 145 -18.50 -5.91 -28.76
CA ALA A 145 -18.87 -6.89 -27.73
C ALA A 145 -19.05 -8.31 -28.29
N PHE A 146 -19.05 -8.47 -29.62
CA PHE A 146 -19.25 -9.74 -30.33
C PHE A 146 -18.00 -10.16 -31.13
N ALA A 147 -16.87 -9.48 -30.95
CA ALA A 147 -15.60 -9.90 -31.53
C ALA A 147 -15.02 -11.04 -30.69
N GLU A 148 -14.69 -12.17 -31.33
CA GLU A 148 -14.03 -13.29 -30.66
C GLU A 148 -12.72 -12.82 -30.02
N GLY A 149 -12.61 -12.99 -28.70
CA GLY A 149 -11.43 -12.60 -27.91
C GLY A 149 -11.62 -11.41 -26.96
N SER A 150 -12.82 -10.85 -26.81
CA SER A 150 -13.10 -9.86 -25.75
C SER A 150 -13.56 -10.53 -24.45
N ALA A 151 -12.64 -11.23 -23.78
CA ALA A 151 -12.70 -11.60 -22.36
C ALA A 151 -11.27 -11.71 -21.82
#